data_AF-Q5C323-F1
#
_entry.id   AF-Q5C323-F1
#
_cell.length_a   1.000
_cell.length_b   1.000
_cell.length_c   1.000
_cell.angle_alpha   90.00
_cell.angle_beta   90.00
_cell.angle_gamma   90.00
#
_symmetry.space_group_name_H-M   'P 1'
#
loop_
_entity.id
_entity.type
_entity.pdbx_description
1 polymer ?
#
loop_
_entity_poly.entity_id
_entity_poly.type
_entity_poly.pdbx_seq_one_letter_code
_entity_poly.pdbx_strand_id
1 'polypeptide(L)'
;ADQCRAELSFGVIKDILEDPSGFSLAKLKATTEAIDLRDKKSLIDVALRGRMLRLLASDYMDDVKTLLKMGVAAALANLCSAPTPFLLFSDVFNTKPISLCEEMFGFMEETIITLKDVPLFGSGRNTLLRMCNDLLRRLSKSQNTVFCGQIQLFLTRLFPLDEKSGLNFM
;
A
#
# COMPACT_ATOMS: atom_id res chain seq x y z
N ALA A 1 12.78 -24.95 16.12
CA ALA A 1 13.87 -24.62 15.19
C ALA A 1 13.39 -23.63 14.13
N ASP A 2 12.24 -23.84 13.48
CA ASP A 2 11.69 -22.90 12.47
C ASP A 2 11.38 -21.50 13.00
N GLN A 3 10.80 -21.38 14.20
CA GLN A 3 10.38 -20.07 14.74
C GLN A 3 11.56 -19.14 15.04
N CYS A 4 12.68 -19.68 15.54
CA CYS A 4 13.93 -18.92 15.76
C CYS A 4 14.59 -18.49 14.43
N ARG A 5 14.47 -19.29 13.37
CA ARG A 5 14.95 -18.92 12.02
C ARG A 5 14.08 -17.83 11.38
N ALA A 6 12.76 -17.87 11.60
CA ALA A 6 11.84 -16.85 11.14
C ALA A 6 12.09 -15.50 11.83
N GLU A 7 12.32 -15.49 13.15
CA GLU A 7 12.69 -14.28 13.90
C GLU A 7 14.01 -13.67 13.44
N LEU A 8 15.04 -14.50 13.19
CA LEU A 8 16.32 -14.04 12.66
C LEU A 8 16.18 -13.45 11.25
N SER A 9 15.40 -14.12 10.39
CA SER A 9 15.12 -13.66 9.01
C SER A 9 14.31 -12.36 9.01
N PHE A 10 13.35 -12.21 9.92
CA PHE A 10 12.58 -10.99 10.10
C PHE A 10 13.47 -9.82 10.56
N GLY A 11 14.39 -10.06 11.49
CA GLY A 11 15.38 -9.08 11.93
C GLY A 11 16.21 -8.54 10.77
N VAL A 12 16.75 -9.43 9.93
CA VAL A 12 17.55 -9.04 8.75
C VAL A 12 16.74 -8.22 7.75
N ILE A 13 15.49 -8.61 7.46
CA ILE A 13 14.62 -7.83 6.55
C ILE A 13 14.31 -6.46 7.16
N LYS A 14 14.05 -6.40 8.47
CA LYS A 14 13.77 -5.15 9.18
C LYS A 14 14.98 -4.21 9.13
N ASP A 15 16.18 -4.71 9.35
CA ASP A 15 17.41 -3.91 9.32
C ASP A 15 17.67 -3.33 7.91
N ILE A 16 17.41 -4.11 6.85
CA ILE A 16 17.52 -3.65 5.45
C ILE A 16 16.48 -2.55 5.14
N LEU A 17 15.27 -2.68 5.67
CA LEU A 17 14.21 -1.68 5.52
C LEU A 17 14.47 -0.41 6.33
N GLU A 18 15.37 -0.49 7.32
CA GLU A 18 15.74 0.62 8.19
C GLU A 18 16.99 1.37 7.73
N ASP A 19 17.82 0.78 6.86
CA ASP A 19 19.03 1.41 6.31
C ASP A 19 18.68 2.56 5.33
N PRO A 20 18.96 3.82 5.69
CA PRO A 20 18.64 5.00 4.88
C PRO A 20 19.46 5.12 3.59
N SER A 21 20.59 4.42 3.49
CA SER A 21 21.53 4.45 2.36
C SER A 21 21.49 3.17 1.51
N GLY A 22 20.82 2.13 1.99
CA GLY A 22 20.92 0.78 1.45
C GLY A 22 19.65 0.19 0.86
N PHE A 23 18.49 0.86 0.99
CA PHE A 23 17.21 0.30 0.56
C PHE A 23 17.09 0.23 -0.96
N SER A 24 17.39 -0.93 -1.53
CA SER A 24 17.25 -1.22 -2.97
C SER A 24 16.45 -2.50 -3.17
N LEU A 25 15.57 -2.50 -4.17
CA LEU A 25 14.79 -3.67 -4.58
C LEU A 25 15.70 -4.88 -4.85
N ALA A 26 16.92 -4.63 -5.33
CA ALA A 26 17.94 -5.66 -5.56
C ALA A 26 18.38 -6.35 -4.26
N LYS A 27 18.59 -5.59 -3.18
CA LYS A 27 18.95 -6.15 -1.86
C LYS A 27 17.78 -6.91 -1.24
N LEU A 28 16.56 -6.37 -1.36
CA LEU A 28 15.36 -7.04 -0.87
C LEU A 28 15.15 -8.37 -1.61
N LYS A 29 15.30 -8.39 -2.93
CA LYS A 29 15.20 -9.59 -3.75
C LYS A 29 16.27 -10.62 -3.40
N ALA A 30 17.55 -10.22 -3.32
CA ALA A 30 18.65 -11.11 -2.95
C ALA A 30 18.45 -11.74 -1.56
N THR A 31 17.96 -10.96 -0.59
CA THR A 31 17.66 -11.45 0.76
C THR A 31 16.47 -12.40 0.77
N THR A 32 15.44 -12.11 -0.05
CA THR A 32 14.26 -12.98 -0.19
C THR A 32 14.61 -14.33 -0.83
N GLU A 33 15.55 -14.33 -1.78
CA GLU A 33 16.08 -15.54 -2.42
C GLU A 33 16.92 -16.36 -1.43
N ALA A 34 17.67 -15.73 -0.54
CA ALA A 34 18.50 -16.38 0.47
C ALA A 34 17.70 -17.03 1.63
N ILE A 35 16.49 -16.55 1.91
CA ILE A 35 15.64 -17.07 3.00
C ILE A 35 14.87 -18.29 2.50
N ASP A 36 15.14 -19.50 2.97
CA ASP A 36 14.36 -20.71 2.62
C ASP A 36 13.16 -20.92 3.57
N LEU A 37 12.18 -20.02 3.52
CA LEU A 37 10.94 -20.11 4.29
C LEU A 37 9.73 -20.21 3.35
N ARG A 38 8.70 -20.96 3.75
CA ARG A 38 7.43 -21.04 2.98
C ARG A 38 6.67 -19.70 2.94
N ASP A 39 6.83 -18.88 3.98
CA ASP A 39 6.04 -17.66 4.21
C ASP A 39 6.84 -16.35 3.99
N LYS A 40 7.67 -16.28 2.95
CA LYS A 40 8.54 -15.10 2.70
C LYS A 40 7.74 -13.81 2.47
N LYS A 41 6.60 -13.93 1.76
CA LYS A 41 5.75 -12.78 1.42
C LYS A 41 5.14 -12.12 2.65
N SER A 42 4.62 -12.92 3.58
CA SER A 42 4.00 -12.40 4.80
C SER A 42 5.03 -11.74 5.72
N LEU A 43 6.27 -12.24 5.77
CA LEU A 43 7.37 -11.58 6.48
C LEU A 43 7.66 -10.19 5.90
N ILE A 44 7.73 -10.08 4.58
CA ILE A 44 7.95 -8.79 3.90
C ILE A 44 6.77 -7.86 4.11
N ASP A 45 5.53 -8.36 4.06
CA ASP A 45 4.33 -7.57 4.35
C ASP A 45 4.38 -6.97 5.75
N VAL A 46 4.68 -7.80 6.76
CA VAL A 46 4.79 -7.36 8.16
C VAL A 46 5.93 -6.36 8.32
N ALA A 47 7.07 -6.57 7.65
CA ALA A 47 8.21 -5.68 7.76
C ALA A 47 7.94 -4.31 7.10
N LEU A 48 7.31 -4.29 5.92
CA LEU A 48 6.86 -3.06 5.25
C LEU A 48 5.86 -2.28 6.11
N ARG A 49 4.86 -2.96 6.67
CA ARG A 49 3.85 -2.35 7.55
C ARG A 49 4.47 -1.84 8.85
N GLY A 50 5.42 -2.58 9.41
CA GLY A 50 6.19 -2.15 10.58
C GLY A 50 7.00 -0.89 10.31
N ARG A 51 7.68 -0.79 9.17
CA ARG A 51 8.41 0.43 8.78
C ARG A 51 7.46 1.60 8.55
N MET A 52 6.33 1.37 7.89
CA MET A 52 5.30 2.39 7.68
C MET A 52 4.82 2.98 9.01
N LEU A 53 4.49 2.13 9.99
CA LEU A 53 4.05 2.60 11.31
C LEU A 53 5.08 3.55 11.98
N ARG A 54 6.37 3.23 11.88
CA ARG A 54 7.45 4.10 12.41
C ARG A 54 7.56 5.42 11.65
N LEU A 55 7.41 5.38 10.31
CA LEU A 55 7.44 6.60 9.49
C LEU A 55 6.21 7.48 9.72
N LEU A 56 5.04 6.89 9.95
CA LEU A 56 3.82 7.65 10.24
C LEU A 56 3.88 8.37 11.59
N ALA A 57 4.64 7.83 12.55
CA ALA A 57 4.97 8.51 13.79
C ALA A 57 5.98 9.67 13.61
N SER A 58 6.64 9.72 12.45
CA SER A 58 7.52 10.82 12.04
C SER A 58 6.81 11.76 11.06
N ASP A 59 7.41 12.93 10.82
CA ASP A 59 6.87 13.96 9.91
C ASP A 59 7.57 13.99 8.54
N TYR A 60 8.50 13.05 8.28
CA TYR A 60 9.21 12.94 7.00
C TYR A 60 8.36 12.24 5.94
N MET A 61 7.58 13.02 5.20
CA MET A 61 6.70 12.51 4.14
C MET A 61 7.44 11.97 2.91
N ASP A 62 8.68 12.41 2.66
CA ASP A 62 9.51 11.88 1.57
C ASP A 62 9.88 10.41 1.79
N ASP A 63 10.13 10.01 3.05
CA ASP A 63 10.39 8.62 3.41
C ASP A 63 9.13 7.77 3.24
N VAL A 64 7.95 8.31 3.58
CA VAL A 64 6.66 7.64 3.36
C VAL A 64 6.42 7.42 1.86
N LYS A 65 6.63 8.45 1.03
CA LYS A 65 6.51 8.34 -0.44
C LYS A 65 7.50 7.31 -0.99
N THR A 66 8.74 7.29 -0.49
CA THR A 66 9.76 6.31 -0.90
C THR A 66 9.35 4.89 -0.53
N LEU A 67 8.85 4.67 0.69
CA LEU A 67 8.38 3.36 1.13
C LEU A 67 7.17 2.89 0.31
N LEU A 68 6.25 3.78 -0.05
CA LEU A 68 5.08 3.46 -0.89
C LEU A 68 5.49 3.01 -2.29
N LYS A 69 6.38 3.77 -2.96
CA LYS A 69 6.94 3.38 -4.27
C LYS A 69 7.59 2.00 -4.21
N MET A 70 8.28 1.73 -3.11
CA MET A 70 8.96 0.47 -2.90
C MET A 70 8.03 -0.68 -2.56
N GLY A 71 6.95 -0.45 -1.82
CA GLY A 71 5.88 -1.42 -1.61
C GLY A 71 5.25 -1.85 -2.95
N VAL A 72 5.00 -0.89 -3.84
CA VAL A 72 4.51 -1.15 -5.20
C VAL A 72 5.53 -1.96 -6.01
N ALA A 73 6.79 -1.56 -6.02
CA ALA A 73 7.86 -2.28 -6.72
C ALA A 73 8.02 -3.72 -6.19
N ALA A 74 7.93 -3.92 -4.87
CA ALA A 74 7.97 -5.23 -4.23
C ALA A 74 6.77 -6.11 -4.65
N ALA A 75 5.58 -5.52 -4.76
CA ALA A 75 4.38 -6.23 -5.22
C ALA A 75 4.51 -6.63 -6.70
N LEU A 76 5.01 -5.73 -7.55
CA LEU A 76 5.30 -6.00 -8.97
C LEU A 76 6.35 -7.09 -9.15
N ALA A 77 7.37 -7.12 -8.28
CA ALA A 77 8.38 -8.16 -8.25
C ALA A 77 7.90 -9.47 -7.58
N ASN A 78 6.63 -9.56 -7.19
CA ASN A 78 6.03 -10.70 -6.50
C ASN A 78 6.74 -11.09 -5.19
N LEU A 79 7.38 -10.11 -4.54
CA LEU A 79 8.09 -10.28 -3.26
C LEU A 79 7.14 -10.15 -2.06
N CYS A 80 6.09 -9.35 -2.18
CA CYS A 80 5.09 -9.14 -1.14
C CYS A 80 3.69 -9.50 -1.64
N SER A 81 2.70 -9.48 -0.75
CA SER A 81 1.31 -9.73 -1.14
C SER A 81 0.78 -8.58 -1.98
N ALA A 82 -0.01 -8.92 -3.01
CA ALA A 82 -0.61 -7.96 -3.91
C ALA A 82 -1.46 -6.84 -3.23
N PRO A 83 -2.21 -7.06 -2.13
CA PRO A 83 -2.90 -5.99 -1.42
C PRO A 83 -1.98 -5.07 -0.60
N THR A 84 -0.71 -5.43 -0.37
CA THR A 84 0.18 -4.71 0.56
C THR A 84 0.37 -3.23 0.21
N PRO A 85 0.60 -2.81 -1.05
CA PRO A 85 0.69 -1.39 -1.38
C PRO A 85 -0.58 -0.60 -1.03
N PHE A 86 -1.75 -1.17 -1.29
CA PHE A 86 -3.04 -0.56 -0.97
C PHE A 86 -3.23 -0.41 0.54
N LEU A 87 -2.80 -1.40 1.31
CA LEU A 87 -2.81 -1.36 2.76
C LEU A 87 -1.89 -0.27 3.30
N LEU A 88 -0.68 -0.10 2.73
CA LEU A 88 0.24 0.97 3.11
C LEU A 88 -0.34 2.36 2.85
N PHE A 89 -1.01 2.58 1.70
CA PHE A 89 -1.76 3.83 1.46
C PHE A 89 -2.87 4.03 2.48
N SER A 90 -3.57 2.95 2.85
CA SER A 90 -4.65 3.03 3.85
C SER A 90 -4.13 3.46 5.21
N ASP A 91 -2.94 3.03 5.63
CA ASP A 91 -2.34 3.49 6.89
C ASP A 91 -2.06 4.99 6.86
N VAL A 92 -1.48 5.48 5.76
CA VAL A 92 -1.19 6.91 5.59
C VAL A 92 -2.47 7.73 5.72
N PHE A 93 -3.51 7.37 4.98
CA PHE A 93 -4.76 8.11 5.04
C PHE A 93 -5.41 8.00 6.42
N ASN A 94 -5.43 6.84 7.06
CA ASN A 94 -6.05 6.69 8.37
C ASN A 94 -5.33 7.47 9.49
N THR A 95 -4.02 7.72 9.36
CA THR A 95 -3.23 8.38 10.40
C THR A 95 -3.02 9.87 10.17
N LYS A 96 -2.91 10.35 8.92
CA LYS A 96 -2.54 11.74 8.61
C LYS A 96 -3.76 12.67 8.49
N PRO A 97 -3.61 13.98 8.78
CA PRO A 97 -4.70 14.96 8.65
C PRO A 97 -5.17 15.12 7.20
N ILE A 98 -6.40 15.61 7.01
CA ILE A 98 -7.04 15.73 5.68
C ILE A 98 -6.21 16.54 4.69
N SER A 99 -5.58 17.62 5.12
CA SER A 99 -4.70 18.45 4.26
C SER A 99 -3.57 17.64 3.62
N LEU A 100 -2.98 16.70 4.37
CA LEU A 100 -1.92 15.84 3.87
C LEU A 100 -2.47 14.66 3.06
N CYS A 101 -3.66 14.16 3.41
CA CYS A 101 -4.36 13.17 2.59
C CYS A 101 -4.65 13.71 1.18
N GLU A 102 -5.00 14.98 1.05
CA GLU A 102 -5.22 15.65 -0.25
C GLU A 102 -3.96 15.65 -1.11
N GLU A 103 -2.81 16.04 -0.54
CA GLU A 103 -1.52 16.00 -1.25
C GLU A 103 -1.13 14.57 -1.66
N MET A 104 -1.30 13.62 -0.74
CA MET A 104 -0.94 12.22 -0.97
C MET A 104 -1.89 11.50 -1.94
N PHE A 105 -3.11 12.00 -2.12
CA PHE A 105 -4.09 11.37 -2.99
C PHE A 105 -3.67 11.39 -4.46
N GLY A 106 -3.10 12.50 -4.94
CA GLY A 106 -2.59 12.59 -6.32
C GLY A 106 -1.48 11.57 -6.58
N PHE A 107 -0.55 11.42 -5.63
CA PHE A 107 0.51 10.42 -5.70
C PHE A 107 -0.05 8.99 -5.74
N MET A 108 -1.08 8.70 -4.93
CA MET A 108 -1.78 7.40 -4.98
C MET A 108 -2.49 7.20 -6.32
N GLU A 109 -3.23 8.19 -6.82
CA GLU A 109 -3.99 8.11 -8.07
C GLU A 109 -3.08 7.74 -9.25
N GLU A 110 -1.97 8.44 -9.43
CA GLU A 110 -0.97 8.15 -10.47
C GLU A 110 -0.41 6.72 -10.35
N THR A 111 -0.10 6.31 -9.12
CA THR A 111 0.45 4.99 -8.82
C THR A 111 -0.56 3.89 -9.16
N ILE A 112 -1.82 4.03 -8.76
CA ILE A 112 -2.85 3.02 -8.99
C ILE A 112 -3.27 2.95 -10.45
N ILE A 113 -3.37 4.08 -11.15
CA ILE A 113 -3.66 4.10 -12.60
C ILE A 113 -2.59 3.31 -13.35
N THR A 114 -1.32 3.48 -13.00
CA THR A 114 -0.20 2.73 -13.60
C THR A 114 -0.30 1.22 -13.32
N LEU A 115 -0.90 0.83 -12.20
CA LEU A 115 -1.08 -0.58 -11.80
C LEU A 115 -2.38 -1.22 -12.31
N LYS A 116 -3.29 -0.44 -12.92
CA LYS A 116 -4.64 -0.89 -13.31
C LYS A 116 -4.61 -2.09 -14.26
N ASP A 117 -3.64 -2.13 -15.16
CA ASP A 117 -3.49 -3.20 -16.16
C ASP A 117 -2.69 -4.40 -15.66
N VAL A 118 -2.23 -4.36 -14.40
CA VAL A 118 -1.45 -5.42 -13.77
C VAL A 118 -2.38 -6.33 -12.96
N PRO A 119 -2.18 -7.67 -12.93
CA PRO A 119 -2.97 -8.60 -12.13
C PRO A 119 -3.08 -8.25 -10.63
N LEU A 120 -2.17 -7.42 -10.12
CA LEU A 120 -2.19 -6.86 -8.77
C LEU A 120 -3.50 -6.13 -8.46
N PHE A 121 -4.04 -5.38 -9.42
CA PHE A 121 -5.21 -4.53 -9.20
C PHE A 121 -6.45 -5.34 -8.80
N GLY A 122 -6.66 -6.52 -9.41
CA GLY A 122 -7.82 -7.38 -9.11
C GLY A 122 -7.91 -7.77 -7.63
N SER A 123 -6.77 -8.06 -7.00
CA SER A 123 -6.71 -8.43 -5.58
C SER A 123 -6.81 -7.24 -4.62
N GLY A 124 -6.35 -6.06 -5.05
CA GLY A 124 -6.34 -4.83 -4.26
C GLY A 124 -7.61 -3.98 -4.39
N ARG A 125 -8.47 -4.29 -5.37
CA ARG A 125 -9.69 -3.55 -5.73
C ARG A 125 -10.61 -3.29 -4.52
N ASN A 126 -10.92 -4.32 -3.73
CA ASN A 126 -11.78 -4.18 -2.54
C ASN A 126 -11.11 -3.35 -1.43
N THR A 127 -9.79 -3.48 -1.26
CA THR A 127 -9.02 -2.70 -0.28
C THR A 127 -9.02 -1.22 -0.67
N LEU A 128 -8.82 -0.91 -1.95
CA LEU A 128 -8.87 0.44 -2.49
C LEU A 128 -10.24 1.09 -2.27
N LEU A 129 -11.32 0.36 -2.60
CA LEU A 129 -12.69 0.85 -2.41
C LEU A 129 -12.97 1.15 -0.93
N ARG A 130 -12.56 0.26 -0.02
CA ARG A 130 -12.73 0.46 1.43
C ARG A 130 -11.97 1.70 1.90
N MET A 131 -10.70 1.82 1.52
CA MET A 131 -9.85 2.96 1.86
C MET A 131 -10.44 4.29 1.36
N CYS A 132 -10.89 4.37 0.11
CA CYS A 132 -11.52 5.58 -0.43
C CYS A 132 -12.82 5.91 0.32
N ASN A 133 -13.66 4.91 0.64
CA ASN A 133 -14.87 5.12 1.42
C ASN A 133 -14.58 5.61 2.84
N ASP A 134 -13.55 5.08 3.49
CA ASP A 134 -13.15 5.49 4.84
C ASP A 134 -12.56 6.91 4.83
N LEU A 135 -11.83 7.28 3.77
CA LEU A 135 -11.39 8.65 3.56
C LEU A 135 -12.58 9.59 3.36
N LEU A 136 -13.56 9.23 2.52
CA LEU A 136 -14.79 10.00 2.31
C LEU A 136 -15.57 10.22 3.61
N ARG A 137 -15.62 9.24 4.51
CA ARG A 137 -16.28 9.38 5.84
C ARG A 137 -15.60 10.43 6.73
N ARG A 138 -14.30 10.66 6.56
CA ARG A 138 -13.54 11.65 7.34
C ARG A 138 -13.68 13.07 6.77
N LEU A 139 -14.15 13.22 5.54
CA LEU A 139 -14.32 14.51 4.89
C LEU A 139 -15.60 15.21 5.32
N SER A 140 -15.51 16.52 5.54
CA SER A 140 -16.70 17.36 5.70
C SER A 140 -17.38 17.56 4.35
N LYS A 141 -18.67 17.20 4.27
CA LYS A 141 -19.47 17.32 3.04
C LYS A 141 -19.71 18.77 2.59
N SER A 142 -19.51 19.76 3.46
CA SER A 142 -19.69 21.18 3.14
C SER A 142 -18.38 21.93 2.87
N GLN A 143 -17.25 21.45 3.39
CA GLN A 143 -15.95 22.13 3.27
C GLN A 143 -15.01 21.46 2.27
N ASN A 144 -15.03 20.13 2.17
CA ASN A 144 -14.08 19.36 1.36
C ASN A 144 -14.73 18.86 0.07
N THR A 145 -15.60 19.66 -0.54
CA THR A 145 -16.43 19.26 -1.69
C THR A 145 -15.58 18.92 -2.93
N VAL A 146 -14.51 19.67 -3.17
CA VAL A 146 -13.56 19.43 -4.27
C VAL A 146 -12.87 18.08 -4.10
N PHE A 147 -12.31 17.82 -2.91
CA PHE A 147 -11.60 16.57 -2.66
C PHE A 147 -12.53 15.35 -2.68
N CYS A 148 -13.74 15.48 -2.13
CA CYS A 148 -14.78 14.46 -2.24
C CYS A 148 -15.08 14.12 -3.71
N GLY A 149 -15.22 15.14 -4.56
CA GLY A 149 -15.43 14.96 -6.01
C GLY A 149 -14.25 14.28 -6.70
N GLN A 150 -13.01 14.60 -6.33
CA GLN A 150 -11.82 13.93 -6.85
C GLN A 150 -11.80 12.44 -6.50
N ILE A 151 -12.09 12.07 -5.25
CA ILE A 151 -12.16 10.67 -4.82
C ILE A 151 -13.26 9.92 -5.59
N GLN A 152 -14.44 10.51 -5.74
CA GLN A 152 -15.54 9.90 -6.49
C GLN A 152 -15.20 9.73 -7.98
N LEU A 153 -14.57 10.73 -8.59
CA LEU A 153 -14.11 10.65 -9.98
C LEU A 153 -13.05 9.55 -10.16
N PHE A 154 -12.11 9.43 -9.23
CA PHE A 154 -11.13 8.37 -9.21
C PHE A 154 -11.80 6.99 -9.12
N LEU A 155 -12.76 6.80 -8.20
CA LEU A 155 -13.51 5.55 -8.07
C LEU A 155 -14.29 5.21 -9.35
N THR A 156 -14.99 6.17 -9.96
CA THR A 156 -15.75 5.90 -11.20
C THR A 156 -14.86 5.50 -12.38
N ARG A 157 -13.63 6.00 -12.48
CA ARG A 157 -12.65 5.61 -13.51
C ARG A 157 -12.10 4.19 -13.33
N LEU A 158 -12.00 3.74 -12.09
CA LEU A 158 -11.45 2.42 -11.72
C LEU A 158 -12.53 1.33 -11.66
N PHE A 159 -13.76 1.73 -11.35
CA PHE A 159 -14.93 0.88 -11.24
C PHE A 159 -15.99 1.37 -12.23
N PRO A 160 -15.74 1.28 -13.56
CA PRO A 160 -16.76 1.61 -14.54
C PRO A 160 -18.01 0.76 -14.28
N LEU A 161 -19.18 1.36 -14.47
CA LEU A 161 -20.51 0.81 -14.15
C LEU A 161 -20.89 -0.48 -14.91
N ASP A 162 -19.95 -1.06 -15.65
CA ASP A 162 -20.12 -2.19 -16.57
C ASP A 162 -19.68 -3.55 -15.97
N GLU A 163 -19.14 -3.56 -14.74
CA GLU A 163 -19.01 -4.81 -14.00
C GLU A 163 -20.38 -5.23 -13.45
N LYS A 164 -20.97 -6.24 -14.10
CA LYS A 164 -22.16 -6.98 -13.65
C LYS A 164 -22.12 -7.34 -12.15
N SER A 165 -22.59 -6.46 -11.29
CA SER A 165 -23.29 -6.83 -10.06
C SER A 165 -24.82 -6.82 -10.28
N GLY A 166 -25.26 -6.55 -11.52
CA GLY A 166 -26.66 -6.60 -11.96
C GLY A 166 -27.23 -8.00 -12.22
N LEU A 167 -26.87 -9.00 -11.42
CA LEU A 167 -27.64 -10.23 -11.30
C LEU A 167 -27.94 -10.45 -9.82
N ASN A 168 -28.91 -9.67 -9.36
CA ASN A 168 -29.60 -9.88 -8.11
C ASN A 168 -30.23 -11.28 -8.13
N PHE A 169 -30.18 -11.98 -7.01
CA PHE A 169 -30.94 -13.21 -6.79
C PHE A 169 -32.42 -12.98 -7.11
N MET A 170 -32.96 -13.75 -8.05
CA MET A 170 -34.38 -14.05 -8.18
C MET A 170 -34.55 -15.49 -8.64
#